data_AF-A0A0F9DZD6-F1
#
_entry.id   AF-A0A0F9DZD6-F1
#
_cell.length_a   1.000
_cell.length_b   1.000
_cell.length_c   1.000
_cell.angle_alpha   90.00
_cell.angle_beta   90.00
_cell.angle_gamma   90.00
#
_symmetry.space_group_name_H-M   'P 1'
#
loop_
_entity.id
_entity.type
_entity.pdbx_description
1 polymer ?
#
loop_
_entity_poly.entity_id
_entity_poly.type
_entity_poly.pdbx_seq_one_letter_code
_entity_poly.pdbx_strand_id
1 'polypeptide(L)'
;MLVNDPNTRSCSRRIQAFGAGLAQQEILCSALEDLADTLPRQLDTYVAVRLAGRLVPTLTQCQSLEEREVFPLLRETSDTSAQMLDRLHAEHIEDEDHAAMLADAINRFAYDAAQNDAEALGYFLRGLFQPLRRHVAFDREVILPMYRHALDR
;
A
#
# COMPACT_ATOMS: atom_id res chain seq x y z
N MET A 1 21.03 -1.78 31.22
CA MET A 1 19.86 -2.13 32.04
C MET A 1 18.67 -2.14 31.10
N LEU A 2 18.27 -3.33 30.61
CA LEU A 2 17.25 -3.45 29.57
C LEU A 2 15.88 -3.29 30.23
N VAL A 3 15.15 -2.26 29.83
CA VAL A 3 13.77 -2.00 30.25
C VAL A 3 12.89 -3.12 29.69
N ASN A 4 12.57 -4.11 30.53
CA ASN A 4 11.63 -5.20 30.23
C ASN A 4 10.20 -4.78 30.61
N ASP A 5 9.79 -3.57 30.23
CA ASP A 5 8.44 -3.08 30.44
C ASP A 5 7.50 -3.67 29.36
N PRO A 6 6.42 -4.38 29.74
CA PRO A 6 5.43 -4.90 28.79
C PRO A 6 4.81 -3.80 27.89
N ASN A 7 4.74 -2.54 28.35
CA ASN A 7 4.20 -1.43 27.58
C ASN A 7 5.16 -1.02 26.44
N THR A 8 6.46 -0.89 26.74
CA THR A 8 7.50 -0.63 25.74
C THR A 8 7.58 -1.73 24.67
N ARG A 9 7.37 -3.00 25.06
CA ARG A 9 7.27 -4.13 24.11
C ARG A 9 6.02 -4.06 23.24
N SER A 10 4.92 -3.50 23.77
CA SER A 10 3.68 -3.30 23.02
C SER A 10 3.87 -2.22 21.94
N CYS A 11 4.37 -1.04 22.30
CA CYS A 11 4.63 0.06 21.35
C CYS A 11 5.62 -0.36 20.27
N SER A 12 6.70 -1.06 20.64
CA SER A 12 7.70 -1.56 19.68
C SER A 12 7.08 -2.49 18.62
N ARG A 13 6.15 -3.38 19.02
CA ARG A 13 5.45 -4.28 18.09
C ARG A 13 4.52 -3.54 17.15
N ARG A 14 3.81 -2.52 17.65
CA ARG A 14 2.90 -1.68 16.84
C ARG A 14 3.67 -0.93 15.74
N ILE A 15 4.81 -0.31 16.11
CA ILE A 15 5.72 0.37 15.18
C ILE A 15 6.26 -0.62 14.13
N GLN A 16 6.68 -1.81 14.57
CA GLN A 16 7.18 -2.84 13.65
C GLN A 16 6.09 -3.34 12.70
N ALA A 17 4.86 -3.52 13.18
CA ALA A 17 3.73 -3.95 12.35
C ALA A 17 3.43 -2.92 11.27
N PHE A 18 3.41 -1.62 11.62
CA PHE A 18 3.20 -0.56 10.65
C PHE A 18 4.34 -0.52 9.61
N GLY A 19 5.59 -0.55 10.07
CA GLY A 19 6.76 -0.60 9.18
C GLY A 19 6.76 -1.82 8.24
N ALA A 20 6.28 -2.97 8.70
CA ALA A 20 6.13 -4.16 7.87
C ALA A 20 5.04 -3.99 6.80
N GLY A 21 3.93 -3.33 7.13
CA GLY A 21 2.89 -2.96 6.17
C GLY A 21 3.43 -2.05 5.07
N LEU A 22 4.18 -1.00 5.44
CA LEU A 22 4.83 -0.12 4.47
C LEU A 22 5.77 -0.89 3.53
N ALA A 23 6.64 -1.74 4.07
CA ALA A 23 7.53 -2.56 3.25
C ALA A 23 6.76 -3.51 2.31
N GLN A 24 5.62 -4.04 2.75
CA GLN A 24 4.79 -4.92 1.93
C GLN A 24 4.13 -4.17 0.76
N GLN A 25 3.74 -2.91 0.95
CA GLN A 25 3.24 -2.04 -0.11
C GLN A 25 4.35 -1.68 -1.12
N GLU A 26 5.58 -1.46 -0.68
CA GLU A 26 6.71 -1.23 -1.59
C GLU A 26 7.01 -2.43 -2.48
N ILE A 27 7.01 -3.63 -1.90
CA ILE A 27 7.18 -4.89 -2.65
C ILE A 27 6.08 -5.02 -3.70
N LEU A 28 4.84 -4.65 -3.36
CA LEU A 28 3.73 -4.65 -4.29
C LEU A 28 3.96 -3.66 -5.45
N CYS A 29 4.40 -2.44 -5.15
CA CYS A 29 4.74 -1.44 -6.15
C CYS A 29 5.85 -1.90 -7.09
N SER A 30 6.93 -2.50 -6.55
CA SER A 30 7.99 -3.09 -7.38
C SER A 30 7.48 -4.18 -8.29
N ALA A 31 6.64 -5.09 -7.79
CA ALA A 31 6.06 -6.15 -8.63
C ALA A 31 5.16 -5.61 -9.75
N LEU A 32 4.42 -4.53 -9.50
CA LEU A 32 3.59 -3.85 -10.51
C LEU A 32 4.43 -3.14 -11.57
N GLU A 33 5.53 -2.50 -11.17
CA GLU A 33 6.48 -1.87 -12.09
C GLU A 33 7.20 -2.91 -12.94
N ASP A 34 7.69 -3.99 -12.34
CA ASP A 34 8.30 -5.11 -13.06
C ASP A 34 7.34 -5.66 -14.12
N LEU A 35 6.05 -5.80 -13.78
CA LEU A 35 5.02 -6.19 -14.75
C LEU A 35 4.88 -5.16 -15.88
N ALA A 36 4.81 -3.88 -15.54
CA ALA A 36 4.64 -2.79 -16.50
C ALA A 36 5.84 -2.68 -17.47
N ASP A 37 7.04 -3.01 -17.02
CA ASP A 37 8.29 -2.99 -17.82
C ASP A 37 8.47 -4.25 -18.68
N THR A 38 7.65 -5.28 -18.46
CA THR A 38 7.60 -6.45 -19.37
C THR A 38 6.76 -6.20 -20.61
N LEU A 39 5.80 -5.28 -20.58
CA LEU A 39 4.91 -5.00 -21.70
C LEU A 39 5.63 -4.29 -22.86
N PRO A 40 5.30 -4.57 -24.14
CA PRO A 40 4.27 -5.51 -24.62
C PRO A 40 4.82 -6.93 -24.88
N ARG A 41 5.98 -7.31 -24.30
CA ARG A 41 6.56 -8.65 -24.51
C ARG A 41 5.66 -9.74 -23.90
N GLN A 42 6.00 -11.00 -24.15
CA GLN A 42 5.25 -12.13 -23.63
C GLN A 42 5.17 -12.07 -22.09
N LEU A 43 3.96 -11.84 -21.60
CA LEU A 43 3.61 -11.80 -20.20
C LEU A 43 3.71 -13.22 -19.61
N ASP A 44 4.35 -13.36 -18.45
CA ASP A 44 4.18 -14.56 -17.64
C ASP A 44 2.80 -14.52 -16.97
N THR A 45 1.85 -15.25 -17.53
CA THR A 45 0.45 -15.23 -17.09
C THR A 45 0.27 -15.79 -15.67
N TYR A 46 1.12 -16.74 -15.25
CA TYR A 46 1.07 -17.27 -13.89
C TYR A 46 1.48 -16.20 -12.87
N VAL A 47 2.58 -15.50 -13.12
CA VAL A 47 3.05 -14.40 -12.27
C VAL A 47 2.03 -13.27 -12.24
N ALA A 48 1.48 -12.90 -13.40
CA ALA A 48 0.49 -11.84 -13.52
C ALA A 48 -0.81 -12.14 -12.73
N VAL A 49 -1.41 -13.33 -12.90
CA VAL A 49 -2.63 -13.72 -12.16
C VAL A 49 -2.35 -13.84 -10.66
N ARG A 50 -1.18 -14.34 -10.26
CA ARG A 50 -0.78 -14.38 -8.85
C ARG A 50 -0.64 -12.99 -8.25
N LEU A 51 -0.12 -12.02 -8.99
CA LEU A 51 -0.05 -10.62 -8.57
C LEU A 51 -1.46 -10.03 -8.46
N ALA A 52 -2.30 -10.20 -9.47
CA ALA A 52 -3.68 -9.73 -9.47
C ALA A 52 -4.48 -10.22 -8.26
N GLY A 53 -4.39 -11.51 -7.93
CA GLY A 53 -5.07 -12.09 -6.76
C GLY A 53 -4.56 -11.60 -5.40
N ARG A 54 -3.41 -10.91 -5.36
CA ARG A 54 -2.82 -10.35 -4.13
C ARG A 54 -3.03 -8.85 -3.99
N LEU A 55 -3.38 -8.13 -5.04
CA LEU A 55 -3.46 -6.66 -5.02
C LEU A 55 -4.36 -6.14 -3.89
N VAL A 56 -5.66 -6.40 -3.99
CA VAL A 56 -6.66 -5.91 -3.03
C VAL A 56 -6.39 -6.46 -1.62
N PRO A 57 -6.20 -7.78 -1.39
CA PRO A 57 -5.95 -8.28 -0.04
C PRO A 57 -4.72 -7.69 0.64
N THR A 58 -3.66 -7.42 -0.13
CA THR A 58 -2.42 -6.84 0.42
C THR A 58 -2.63 -5.39 0.82
N LEU A 59 -3.24 -4.58 -0.06
CA LEU A 59 -3.50 -3.16 0.23
C LEU A 59 -4.43 -2.99 1.42
N THR A 60 -5.60 -3.65 1.39
CA THR A 60 -6.56 -3.60 2.48
C THR A 60 -5.96 -4.03 3.81
N GLN A 61 -5.10 -5.07 3.82
CA GLN A 61 -4.44 -5.49 5.06
C GLN A 61 -3.49 -4.42 5.59
N CYS A 62 -2.69 -3.78 4.74
CA CYS A 62 -1.73 -2.75 5.15
C CYS A 62 -2.46 -1.50 5.65
N GLN A 63 -3.40 -1.00 4.86
CA GLN A 63 -4.15 0.23 5.13
C GLN A 63 -5.12 0.07 6.32
N SER A 64 -5.65 -1.15 6.56
CA SER A 64 -6.51 -1.41 7.73
C SER A 64 -5.81 -1.13 9.07
N LEU A 65 -4.50 -1.34 9.18
CA LEU A 65 -3.76 -1.00 10.40
C LEU A 65 -3.74 0.52 10.59
N GLU A 66 -3.56 1.26 9.51
CA GLU A 66 -3.53 2.71 9.53
C GLU A 66 -4.87 3.28 9.97
N GLU A 67 -5.94 2.84 9.31
CA GLU A 67 -7.30 3.28 9.57
C GLU A 67 -7.82 2.94 10.97
N ARG A 68 -7.47 1.76 11.49
CA ARG A 68 -8.00 1.27 12.77
C ARG A 68 -7.18 1.67 13.97
N GLU A 69 -5.92 2.05 13.77
CA GLU A 69 -4.97 2.21 14.87
C GLU A 69 -4.14 3.48 14.74
N VAL A 70 -3.47 3.70 13.61
CA VAL A 70 -2.52 4.81 13.44
C VAL A 70 -3.27 6.14 13.35
N PHE A 71 -4.19 6.28 12.39
CA PHE A 71 -4.91 7.54 12.17
C PHE A 71 -5.77 7.94 13.37
N PRO A 72 -6.52 7.04 14.04
CA PRO A 72 -7.24 7.39 15.26
C PRO A 72 -6.33 7.98 16.35
N LEU A 73 -5.18 7.34 16.63
CA LEU A 73 -4.24 7.84 17.64
C LEU A 73 -3.66 9.21 17.26
N LEU A 74 -3.35 9.42 15.98
CA LEU A 74 -2.84 10.71 15.51
C LEU A 74 -3.88 11.82 15.59
N ARG A 75 -5.16 11.52 15.35
CA ARG A 75 -6.26 12.49 15.53
C ARG A 75 -6.43 12.90 16.99
N GLU A 76 -6.24 11.98 17.93
CA GLU A 76 -6.33 12.28 19.37
C GLU A 76 -5.18 13.15 19.88
N THR A 77 -4.03 13.13 19.19
CA THR A 77 -2.79 13.74 19.68
C THR A 77 -2.38 15.03 18.96
N SER A 78 -3.03 15.38 17.84
CA SER A 78 -2.71 16.55 17.01
C SER A 78 -3.89 17.05 16.16
N ASP A 79 -4.39 18.25 16.45
CA ASP A 79 -5.43 18.92 15.63
C ASP A 79 -4.92 19.35 14.24
N THR A 80 -3.61 19.58 14.10
CA THR A 80 -3.00 20.06 12.84
C THR A 80 -2.99 18.97 11.75
N SER A 81 -3.34 17.73 12.10
CA SER A 81 -3.21 16.55 11.22
C SER A 81 -4.52 16.10 10.58
N ALA A 82 -5.69 16.62 11.00
CA ALA A 82 -6.99 16.08 10.55
C ALA A 82 -7.16 16.09 9.02
N GLN A 83 -6.95 17.23 8.36
CA GLN A 83 -7.10 17.34 6.90
C GLN A 83 -6.09 16.46 6.14
N MET A 84 -4.88 16.29 6.68
CA MET A 84 -3.88 15.39 6.10
C MET A 84 -4.35 13.94 6.18
N LEU A 85 -4.86 13.50 7.33
CA LEU A 85 -5.35 12.13 7.54
C LEU A 85 -6.60 11.86 6.71
N ASP A 86 -7.48 12.85 6.52
CA ASP A 86 -8.65 12.71 5.65
C ASP A 86 -8.26 12.57 4.18
N ARG A 87 -7.19 13.26 3.75
CA ARG A 87 -6.62 13.06 2.41
C ARG A 87 -6.03 11.66 2.25
N LEU A 88 -5.26 11.17 3.21
CA LEU A 88 -4.68 9.82 3.15
C LEU A 88 -5.78 8.74 3.13
N HIS A 89 -6.84 8.93 3.90
CA HIS A 89 -8.02 8.05 3.84
C HIS A 89 -8.68 8.03 2.46
N ALA A 90 -8.83 9.19 1.83
CA ALA A 90 -9.35 9.27 0.46
C ALA A 90 -8.42 8.56 -0.55
N GLU A 91 -7.10 8.72 -0.40
CA GLU A 91 -6.10 8.00 -1.20
C GLU A 91 -6.22 6.48 -1.02
N HIS A 92 -6.45 5.97 0.19
CA HIS A 92 -6.71 4.54 0.40
C HIS A 92 -7.92 4.03 -0.38
N ILE A 93 -9.03 4.78 -0.38
CA ILE A 93 -10.24 4.41 -1.14
C ILE A 93 -9.93 4.36 -2.64
N GLU A 94 -9.25 5.38 -3.16
CA GLU A 94 -8.86 5.46 -4.57
C GLU A 94 -7.92 4.30 -4.97
N ASP A 95 -6.94 3.98 -4.12
CA ASP A 95 -5.99 2.90 -4.35
C ASP A 95 -6.67 1.52 -4.32
N GLU A 96 -7.60 1.27 -3.40
CA GLU A 96 -8.36 0.01 -3.33
C GLU A 96 -9.26 -0.19 -4.56
N ASP A 97 -9.98 0.86 -4.99
CA ASP A 97 -10.83 0.83 -6.18
C ASP A 97 -9.99 0.58 -7.44
N HIS A 98 -8.87 1.29 -7.58
CA HIS A 98 -7.94 1.11 -8.70
C HIS A 98 -7.35 -0.30 -8.69
N ALA A 99 -6.95 -0.83 -7.53
CA ALA A 99 -6.42 -2.17 -7.40
C ALA A 99 -7.42 -3.26 -7.82
N ALA A 100 -8.71 -3.10 -7.50
CA ALA A 100 -9.76 -4.01 -7.91
C ALA A 100 -9.93 -4.02 -9.44
N MET A 101 -10.00 -2.83 -10.05
CA MET A 101 -10.12 -2.71 -11.51
C MET A 101 -8.86 -3.23 -12.23
N LEU A 102 -7.68 -2.97 -11.68
CA LEU A 102 -6.41 -3.43 -12.23
C LEU A 102 -6.28 -4.95 -12.16
N ALA A 103 -6.72 -5.57 -11.06
CA ALA A 103 -6.74 -7.03 -10.95
C ALA A 103 -7.60 -7.67 -12.06
N ASP A 104 -8.77 -7.11 -12.36
CA ASP A 104 -9.60 -7.57 -13.48
C ASP A 104 -8.90 -7.37 -14.84
N ALA A 105 -8.29 -6.20 -15.06
CA ALA A 105 -7.55 -5.92 -16.29
C ALA A 105 -6.38 -6.89 -16.52
N ILE A 106 -5.61 -7.21 -15.47
CA ILE A 106 -4.52 -8.20 -15.53
C ILE A 106 -5.07 -9.58 -15.90
N ASN A 107 -6.17 -10.01 -15.27
CA ASN A 107 -6.77 -11.32 -15.56
C ASN A 107 -7.29 -11.42 -17.01
N ARG A 108 -7.92 -10.36 -17.52
CA ARG A 108 -8.38 -10.30 -18.92
C ARG A 108 -7.21 -10.38 -19.91
N PHE A 109 -6.15 -9.62 -19.65
CA PHE A 109 -4.95 -9.64 -20.48
C PHE A 109 -4.24 -10.99 -20.43
N ALA A 110 -4.16 -11.62 -19.25
CA ALA A 110 -3.57 -12.95 -19.09
C ALA A 110 -4.38 -14.06 -19.79
N TYR A 111 -5.71 -13.89 -19.88
CA TYR A 111 -6.59 -14.81 -20.59
C TYR A 111 -6.45 -14.68 -22.11
N ASP A 112 -6.43 -13.45 -22.65
CA ASP A 112 -6.30 -13.21 -24.09
C ASP A 112 -5.52 -11.93 -24.40
N ALA A 113 -4.19 -12.05 -24.44
CA ALA A 113 -3.30 -10.92 -24.70
C ALA A 113 -3.46 -10.35 -26.13
N ALA A 114 -3.95 -11.12 -27.09
CA ALA A 114 -4.09 -10.66 -28.48
C ALA A 114 -5.28 -9.70 -28.66
N GLN A 115 -6.30 -9.81 -27.81
CA GLN A 115 -7.50 -8.96 -27.84
C GLN A 115 -7.44 -7.78 -26.85
N ASN A 116 -6.37 -7.65 -26.07
CA ASN A 116 -6.23 -6.59 -25.06
C ASN A 116 -5.05 -5.67 -25.36
N ASP A 117 -5.19 -4.40 -24.97
CA ASP A 117 -4.20 -3.37 -25.23
C ASP A 117 -3.13 -3.34 -24.11
N ALA A 118 -1.89 -3.70 -24.49
CA ALA A 118 -0.74 -3.70 -23.59
C ALA A 118 -0.34 -2.28 -23.15
N GLU A 119 -0.55 -1.27 -23.98
CA GLU A 119 -0.28 0.12 -23.62
C GLU A 119 -1.27 0.59 -22.56
N ALA A 120 -2.57 0.30 -22.75
CA ALA A 120 -3.61 0.59 -21.77
C ALA A 120 -3.36 -0.13 -20.43
N LEU A 121 -2.96 -1.41 -20.45
CA LEU A 121 -2.59 -2.13 -19.22
C LEU A 121 -1.38 -1.49 -18.55
N GLY A 122 -0.36 -1.12 -19.32
CA GLY A 122 0.84 -0.43 -18.82
C GLY A 122 0.54 0.93 -18.20
N TYR A 123 -0.41 1.69 -18.77
CA TYR A 123 -0.91 2.92 -18.17
C TYR A 123 -1.62 2.63 -16.85
N PHE A 124 -2.47 1.60 -16.82
CA PHE A 124 -3.25 1.28 -15.63
C PHE A 124 -2.39 0.77 -14.46
N LEU A 125 -1.35 -0.01 -14.75
CA LEU A 125 -0.33 -0.40 -13.76
C LEU A 125 0.34 0.83 -13.14
N ARG A 126 0.84 1.76 -13.99
CA ARG A 126 1.51 3.00 -13.55
C ARG A 126 0.59 3.92 -12.74
N GLY A 127 -0.69 3.93 -13.09
CA GLY A 127 -1.71 4.66 -12.36
C GLY A 127 -1.85 4.23 -10.89
N LEU A 128 -1.53 2.98 -10.55
CA LEU A 128 -1.56 2.50 -9.16
C LEU A 128 -0.21 2.67 -8.45
N PHE A 129 0.87 2.10 -9.00
CA PHE A 129 2.11 1.97 -8.22
C PHE A 129 2.82 3.31 -8.00
N GLN A 130 2.62 4.30 -8.88
CA GLN A 130 3.26 5.60 -8.75
C GLN A 130 2.68 6.45 -7.61
N PRO A 131 1.35 6.67 -7.50
CA PRO A 131 0.78 7.34 -6.33
C PRO A 131 1.02 6.55 -5.04
N LEU A 132 0.82 5.23 -5.06
CA LEU A 132 1.04 4.38 -3.89
C LEU A 132 2.48 4.47 -3.35
N ARG A 133 3.50 4.55 -4.22
CA ARG A 133 4.89 4.80 -3.77
C ARG A 133 5.04 6.14 -3.04
N ARG A 134 4.39 7.19 -3.52
CA ARG A 134 4.44 8.51 -2.86
C ARG A 134 3.73 8.49 -1.53
N HIS A 135 2.60 7.77 -1.45
CA HIS A 135 1.86 7.55 -0.22
C HIS A 135 2.73 6.82 0.82
N VAL A 136 3.29 5.66 0.46
CA VAL A 136 4.16 4.88 1.37
C VAL A 136 5.43 5.65 1.79
N ALA A 137 6.01 6.46 0.89
CA ALA A 137 7.12 7.33 1.23
C ALA A 137 6.70 8.39 2.26
N PHE A 138 5.54 9.02 2.07
CA PHE A 138 4.97 9.96 3.04
C PHE A 138 4.74 9.30 4.39
N ASP A 139 4.19 8.09 4.42
CA ASP A 139 3.96 7.39 5.68
C ASP A 139 5.25 7.07 6.40
N ARG A 140 6.27 6.64 5.66
CA ARG A 140 7.58 6.33 6.24
C ARG A 140 8.25 7.59 6.81
N GLU A 141 8.17 8.70 6.10
CA GLU A 141 8.90 9.92 6.42
C GLU A 141 8.17 10.81 7.42
N VAL A 142 6.83 10.71 7.48
CA VAL A 142 5.98 11.61 8.25
C VAL A 142 5.11 10.85 9.26
N ILE A 143 4.26 9.92 8.80
CA ILE A 143 3.27 9.26 9.66
C ILE A 143 3.94 8.33 10.69
N LEU A 144 4.93 7.55 10.31
CA LEU A 144 5.63 6.62 11.19
C LEU A 144 6.38 7.34 12.32
N PRO A 145 7.14 8.43 12.08
CA PRO A 145 7.68 9.26 13.16
C PRO A 145 6.61 9.86 14.07
N MET A 146 5.52 10.39 13.51
CA MET A 146 4.41 10.93 14.30
C MET A 146 3.77 9.85 15.17
N TYR A 147 3.54 8.67 14.61
CA TYR A 147 2.95 7.53 15.30
C TYR A 147 3.82 7.05 16.46
N ARG A 148 5.14 6.97 16.23
CA ARG A 148 6.11 6.67 17.29
C ARG A 148 6.04 7.70 18.42
N HIS A 149 6.02 8.98 18.09
CA HIS A 149 5.91 10.04 19.10
C HIS A 149 4.60 9.94 19.88
N ALA A 150 3.47 9.66 19.22
CA ALA A 150 2.18 9.50 19.86
C ALA A 150 2.11 8.28 20.80
N LEU A 151 2.84 7.19 20.50
CA LEU A 151 2.93 6.00 21.35
C LEU A 151 3.80 6.17 22.60
N ASP A 152 4.72 7.15 22.57
CA ASP A 152 5.64 7.44 23.67
C ASP A 152 5.05 8.45 24.68
N ARG A 153 3.88 9.03 24.39
CA ARG A 153 3.14 9.96 25.27
C ARG A 153 2.21 9.23 26.24
#